data_AF-A0A3B0RR54-F1
#
_entry.id   AF-A0A3B0RR54-F1
#
_cell.length_a   1.000
_cell.length_b   1.000
_cell.length_c   1.000
_cell.angle_alpha   90.00
_cell.angle_beta   90.00
_cell.angle_gamma   90.00
#
_symmetry.space_group_name_H-M   'P 1'
#
loop_
_entity.id
_entity.type
_entity.pdbx_description
1 polymer ?
#
loop_
_entity_poly.entity_id
_entity_poly.type
_entity_poly.pdbx_seq_one_letter_code
_entity_poly.pdbx_strand_id
1 'polypeptide(L)'
;MADKLHFELVSPERLLMSADVDMVVVPGVEGDFGVLINHAPVVSTLRTGILEVHNGEVPEQLLVRGGFAEVNPDGLTVLAEEAMLLSQVDRAALEAELKDANEDLADASDDDHLAAATKVRDRLVEILGVLDLAA
;
A
#
# COMPACT_ATOMS: atom_id res chain seq x y z
N MET A 1 -3.32 -31.53 -4.27
CA MET A 1 -2.43 -30.37 -4.48
C MET A 1 -3.26 -29.18 -4.04
N ALA A 2 -2.76 -28.37 -3.11
CA ALA A 2 -3.51 -27.17 -2.72
C ALA A 2 -3.41 -26.20 -3.89
N ASP A 3 -4.53 -25.91 -4.53
CA ASP A 3 -4.58 -24.92 -5.60
C ASP A 3 -4.29 -23.54 -4.97
N LYS A 4 -3.33 -22.80 -5.52
CA LYS A 4 -2.88 -21.49 -5.00
C LYS A 4 -3.39 -20.34 -5.87
N LEU A 5 -3.56 -19.18 -5.25
CA LEU A 5 -3.88 -17.92 -5.93
C LEU A 5 -2.60 -17.33 -6.51
N HIS A 6 -2.59 -17.02 -7.80
CA HIS A 6 -1.52 -16.22 -8.39
C HIS A 6 -1.68 -14.76 -7.95
N PHE A 7 -0.66 -14.19 -7.29
CA PHE A 7 -0.67 -12.82 -6.81
C PHE A 7 0.45 -12.01 -7.43
N GLU A 8 0.11 -10.83 -7.93
CA GLU A 8 1.06 -9.86 -8.46
C GLU A 8 0.84 -8.48 -7.84
N LEU A 9 1.93 -7.86 -7.37
CA LEU A 9 1.96 -6.47 -6.92
C LEU A 9 2.86 -5.67 -7.85
N VAL A 10 2.26 -4.70 -8.53
CA VAL A 10 2.90 -3.85 -9.52
C VAL A 10 2.84 -2.39 -9.05
N SER A 11 3.96 -1.69 -9.11
CA SER A 11 4.01 -0.22 -9.02
C SER A 11 4.39 0.39 -10.38
N PRO A 12 4.16 1.69 -10.61
CA PRO A 12 4.57 2.36 -11.85
C PRO A 12 6.06 2.21 -12.17
N GLU A 13 6.90 2.05 -11.15
CA GLU A 13 8.35 1.93 -11.30
C GLU A 13 8.80 0.48 -11.57
N ARG A 14 8.14 -0.52 -10.96
CA ARG A 14 8.54 -1.93 -11.06
C ARG A 14 7.49 -2.92 -10.58
N LEU A 15 7.64 -4.17 -10.99
CA LEU A 15 7.03 -5.32 -10.33
C LEU A 15 7.68 -5.52 -8.95
N LEU A 16 6.89 -5.44 -7.89
CA LEU A 16 7.36 -5.57 -6.51
C LEU A 16 7.30 -7.01 -6.01
N MET A 17 6.24 -7.74 -6.37
CA MET A 17 6.02 -9.11 -5.93
C MET A 17 5.25 -9.88 -7.00
N SER A 18 5.63 -11.13 -7.22
CA SER A 18 4.87 -12.10 -8.03
C SER A 18 5.08 -13.46 -7.41
N ALA A 19 4.01 -14.06 -6.87
CA ALA A 19 4.07 -15.30 -6.13
C ALA A 19 2.73 -16.03 -6.11
N ASP A 20 2.78 -17.36 -5.99
CA ASP A 20 1.60 -18.17 -5.70
C ASP A 20 1.39 -18.27 -4.19
N VAL A 21 0.23 -17.81 -3.73
CA VAL A 21 -0.11 -17.57 -2.32
C VAL A 21 -1.44 -18.22 -1.96
N ASP A 22 -1.72 -18.39 -0.67
CA ASP A 22 -2.94 -19.04 -0.21
C ASP A 22 -4.09 -18.03 -0.10
N MET A 23 -3.78 -16.82 0.36
CA MET A 23 -4.75 -15.74 0.57
C MET A 23 -4.04 -14.38 0.57
N VAL A 24 -4.74 -13.34 0.12
CA VAL A 24 -4.28 -11.95 0.23
C VAL A 24 -5.38 -11.10 0.87
N VAL A 25 -5.04 -10.35 1.91
CA VAL A 25 -5.92 -9.34 2.51
C VAL A 25 -5.58 -7.98 1.92
N VAL A 26 -6.57 -7.34 1.32
CA VAL A 26 -6.42 -6.13 0.55
C VAL A 26 -7.18 -4.97 1.23
N PRO A 27 -6.54 -3.81 1.46
CA PRO A 27 -7.19 -2.65 2.06
C PRO A 27 -7.98 -1.86 1.01
N GLY A 28 -9.25 -2.24 0.80
CA GLY A 28 -10.17 -1.51 -0.08
C GLY A 28 -10.67 -0.20 0.55
N VAL A 29 -11.15 0.73 -0.29
CA VAL A 29 -11.74 1.99 0.21
C VAL A 29 -13.02 1.77 1.04
N GLU A 30 -13.78 0.71 0.74
CA GLU A 30 -15.02 0.37 1.45
C GLU A 30 -14.78 -0.54 2.68
N GLY A 31 -13.55 -0.99 2.87
CA GLY A 31 -13.16 -1.92 3.93
C GLY A 31 -12.13 -2.95 3.47
N ASP A 32 -11.70 -3.78 4.40
CA ASP A 32 -10.71 -4.83 4.14
C ASP A 32 -11.42 -6.08 3.62
N PHE A 33 -10.85 -6.68 2.58
CA PHE A 33 -11.38 -7.92 2.02
C PHE A 33 -10.25 -8.91 1.72
N GLY A 34 -10.56 -10.20 1.92
CA GLY A 34 -9.65 -11.30 1.67
C GLY A 34 -9.96 -11.97 0.34
N VAL A 35 -8.95 -12.12 -0.50
CA VAL A 35 -9.03 -12.85 -1.77
C VAL A 35 -8.36 -14.20 -1.59
N LEU A 36 -9.13 -15.26 -1.81
CA LEU A 36 -8.64 -16.64 -1.87
C LEU A 36 -8.69 -17.14 -3.32
N ILE A 37 -8.24 -18.36 -3.54
CA ILE A 37 -8.42 -19.02 -4.83
C ILE A 37 -9.91 -19.13 -5.21
N ASN A 38 -10.19 -18.97 -6.52
CA ASN A 38 -11.53 -19.00 -7.11
C ASN A 38 -12.48 -17.91 -6.58
N HIS A 39 -11.93 -16.80 -6.08
CA HIS A 39 -12.74 -15.64 -5.73
C HIS A 39 -13.44 -15.07 -6.97
N ALA A 40 -14.64 -14.50 -6.76
CA ALA A 40 -15.38 -13.87 -7.85
C ALA A 40 -14.58 -12.67 -8.43
N PRO A 41 -14.64 -12.44 -9.75
CA PRO A 41 -13.98 -11.29 -10.35
C PRO A 41 -14.48 -9.98 -9.74
N VAL A 42 -13.56 -9.14 -9.30
CA VAL A 42 -13.86 -7.86 -8.66
C VAL A 42 -12.77 -6.86 -8.98
N VAL A 43 -13.17 -5.60 -9.18
CA VAL A 43 -12.25 -4.47 -9.28
C VAL A 43 -12.60 -3.51 -8.16
N SER A 44 -11.61 -3.18 -7.34
CA SER A 44 -11.77 -2.29 -6.19
C SER A 44 -10.63 -1.30 -6.11
N THR A 45 -10.92 -0.09 -5.64
CA THR A 45 -9.90 0.91 -5.32
C THR A 45 -9.30 0.67 -3.95
N LEU A 46 -8.03 1.00 -3.81
CA LEU A 46 -7.26 0.79 -2.58
C LEU A 46 -7.13 2.09 -1.81
N ARG A 47 -7.22 1.97 -0.48
CA ARG A 47 -6.82 3.06 0.43
C ARG A 47 -5.38 2.85 0.86
N THR A 48 -4.77 3.89 1.43
CA THR A 48 -3.50 3.76 2.13
C THR A 48 -3.67 2.79 3.31
N GLY A 49 -2.89 1.72 3.32
CA GLY A 49 -3.11 0.61 4.25
C GLY A 49 -2.03 -0.47 4.18
N ILE A 50 -2.22 -1.52 4.98
CA ILE A 50 -1.37 -2.70 4.96
C ILE A 50 -2.07 -3.80 4.18
N LEU A 51 -1.35 -4.33 3.20
CA LEU A 51 -1.71 -5.52 2.44
C LEU A 51 -0.99 -6.71 3.08
N GLU A 52 -1.73 -7.78 3.35
CA GLU A 52 -1.18 -8.99 3.97
C GLU A 52 -1.23 -10.15 2.98
N VAL A 53 -0.07 -10.73 2.71
CA VAL A 53 0.06 -11.89 1.82
C VAL A 53 0.33 -13.13 2.66
N HIS A 54 -0.60 -14.09 2.62
CA HIS A 54 -0.49 -15.34 3.35
C HIS A 54 0.00 -16.46 2.42
N ASN A 55 1.18 -17.00 2.73
CA ASN A 55 1.79 -18.13 2.02
C ASN A 55 2.44 -19.12 3.01
N GLY A 56 1.77 -19.40 4.13
CA GLY A 56 2.30 -20.19 5.25
C GLY A 56 1.89 -19.64 6.62
N GLU A 57 2.74 -19.85 7.63
CA GLU A 57 2.44 -19.44 9.02
C GLU A 57 2.58 -17.94 9.28
N VAL A 58 3.49 -17.26 8.57
CA VAL A 58 3.77 -15.84 8.78
C VAL A 58 3.35 -15.05 7.53
N PRO A 59 2.41 -14.09 7.65
CA PRO A 59 2.04 -13.23 6.54
C PRO A 59 3.16 -12.24 6.22
N GLU A 60 3.39 -12.01 4.93
CA GLU A 60 4.20 -10.89 4.47
C GLU A 60 3.32 -9.63 4.43
N GLN A 61 3.75 -8.60 5.18
CA GLN A 61 3.03 -7.33 5.26
C GLN A 61 3.70 -6.29 4.36
N LEU A 62 2.91 -5.68 3.49
CA LEU A 62 3.34 -4.62 2.59
C LEU A 62 2.49 -3.38 2.84
N LEU A 63 3.15 -2.24 3.02
CA LEU A 63 2.46 -0.96 3.00
C LEU A 63 2.14 -0.63 1.54
N VAL A 64 0.87 -0.32 1.27
CA VAL A 64 0.40 0.15 -0.03
C VAL A 64 -0.23 1.52 0.12
N ARG A 65 0.06 2.43 -0.81
CA ARG A 65 -0.61 3.74 -0.90
C ARG A 65 -1.39 3.81 -2.20
N GLY A 66 -2.71 3.85 -2.07
CA GLY A 66 -3.62 4.02 -3.20
C GLY A 66 -3.51 2.93 -4.27
N GLY A 67 -4.29 3.09 -5.33
CA GLY A 67 -4.27 2.21 -6.50
C GLY A 67 -5.52 1.34 -6.65
N PHE A 68 -5.35 0.19 -7.32
CA PHE A 68 -6.43 -0.72 -7.70
C PHE A 68 -6.07 -2.17 -7.41
N ALA A 69 -7.05 -2.95 -6.98
CA ALA A 69 -6.98 -4.40 -6.94
C ALA A 69 -7.95 -4.98 -7.96
N GLU A 70 -7.43 -5.82 -8.84
CA GLU A 70 -8.16 -6.52 -9.88
C GLU A 70 -8.06 -8.03 -9.61
N VAL A 71 -9.21 -8.64 -9.36
CA VAL A 71 -9.35 -10.09 -9.23
C VAL A 71 -9.95 -10.60 -10.52
N ASN A 72 -9.22 -11.51 -11.17
CA ASN A 72 -9.60 -12.18 -12.40
C ASN A 72 -9.55 -13.70 -12.21
N PRO A 73 -10.09 -14.48 -13.17
CA PRO A 73 -9.99 -15.94 -13.13
C PRO A 73 -8.54 -16.46 -13.07
N ASP A 74 -7.59 -15.67 -13.59
CA ASP A 74 -6.17 -16.01 -13.60
C ASP A 74 -5.46 -15.71 -12.26
N GLY A 75 -6.00 -14.82 -11.42
CA GLY A 75 -5.37 -14.41 -10.16
C GLY A 75 -5.79 -13.03 -9.63
N LEU A 76 -5.02 -12.54 -8.66
CA LEU A 76 -5.16 -11.19 -8.09
C LEU A 76 -3.96 -10.34 -8.53
N THR A 77 -4.25 -9.21 -9.18
CA THR A 77 -3.26 -8.19 -9.52
C THR A 77 -3.56 -6.91 -8.75
N VAL A 78 -2.56 -6.41 -8.02
CA VAL A 78 -2.62 -5.14 -7.30
C VAL A 78 -1.72 -4.14 -7.99
N LEU A 79 -2.32 -3.05 -8.44
CA LEU A 79 -1.68 -1.90 -9.05
C LEU A 79 -1.60 -0.80 -7.99
N ALA A 80 -0.51 -0.70 -7.24
CA ALA A 80 -0.34 0.31 -6.20
C ALA A 80 0.41 1.53 -6.74
N GLU A 81 0.05 2.74 -6.32
CA GLU A 81 0.84 3.93 -6.70
C GLU A 81 2.23 3.88 -6.05
N GLU A 82 2.24 3.57 -4.75
CA GLU A 82 3.45 3.28 -3.99
C GLU A 82 3.23 2.03 -3.16
N ALA A 83 4.26 1.19 -3.09
CA ALA A 83 4.23 0.03 -2.22
C ALA A 83 5.63 -0.33 -1.74
N MET A 84 5.72 -0.71 -0.47
CA MET A 84 6.96 -0.97 0.25
C MET A 84 6.76 -2.06 1.28
N LEU A 85 7.77 -2.92 1.44
CA LEU A 85 7.76 -3.96 2.46
C LEU A 85 7.75 -3.31 3.85
N LEU A 86 6.85 -3.73 4.72
CA LEU A 86 6.71 -3.14 6.06
C LEU A 86 8.03 -3.23 6.86
N SER A 87 8.79 -4.30 6.64
CA SER A 87 10.12 -4.52 7.25
C SER A 87 11.21 -3.58 6.77
N GLN A 88 11.03 -2.91 5.63
CA GLN A 88 11.98 -1.94 5.07
C GLN A 88 11.59 -0.49 5.38
N VAL A 89 10.45 -0.28 6.06
CA VAL A 89 9.97 1.06 6.40
C VAL A 89 10.72 1.58 7.61
N ASP A 90 11.49 2.64 7.43
CA ASP A 90 12.11 3.37 8.53
C ASP A 90 11.18 4.49 9.02
N ARG A 91 10.47 4.23 10.13
CA ARG A 91 9.57 5.20 10.75
C ARG A 91 10.29 6.48 11.15
N ALA A 92 11.53 6.39 11.65
CA ALA A 92 12.28 7.56 12.09
C ALA A 92 12.66 8.45 10.90
N ALA A 93 13.01 7.84 9.77
CA ALA A 93 13.26 8.58 8.53
C ALA A 93 12.01 9.31 8.03
N LEU A 94 10.85 8.64 8.04
CA LEU A 94 9.57 9.25 7.63
C LEU A 94 9.13 10.38 8.58
N GLU A 95 9.35 10.24 9.88
CA GLU A 95 9.07 11.30 10.86
C GLU A 95 9.98 12.53 10.66
N ALA A 96 11.26 12.30 10.35
CA ALA A 96 12.19 13.37 10.02
C ALA A 96 11.77 14.08 8.73
N GLU A 97 11.43 13.33 7.68
CA GLU A 97 10.91 13.89 6.42
C GLU A 97 9.61 14.67 6.63
N LEU A 98 8.72 14.20 7.50
CA LEU A 98 7.50 14.91 7.86
C LEU A 98 7.81 16.23 8.58
N LYS A 99 8.80 16.24 9.47
CA LYS A 99 9.22 17.45 10.17
C LYS A 99 9.76 18.49 9.17
N ASP A 100 10.64 18.07 8.27
CA ASP A 100 11.22 18.94 7.25
C ASP A 100 10.12 19.47 6.30
N ALA A 101 9.19 18.62 5.86
CA ALA A 101 8.05 19.02 5.03
C ALA A 101 7.11 20.03 5.74
N ASN A 102 6.98 19.95 7.07
CA ASN A 102 6.20 20.94 7.84
C ASN A 102 6.93 22.28 7.95
N GLU A 103 8.26 22.29 8.07
CA GLU A 103 9.08 23.50 8.05
C GLU A 103 9.00 24.18 6.67
N ASP A 104 9.16 23.41 5.59
CA ASP A 104 9.00 23.90 4.21
C ASP A 104 7.60 24.49 3.95
N LEU A 105 6.56 23.86 4.52
CA LEU A 105 5.19 24.38 4.46
C LEU A 105 5.03 25.73 5.18
N ALA A 106 5.69 25.91 6.32
CA ALA A 106 5.62 27.13 7.10
C ALA A 106 6.37 28.29 6.42
N ASP A 107 7.44 27.97 5.70
CA ASP A 107 8.29 28.93 4.99
C ASP A 107 7.78 29.23 3.56
N ALA A 108 6.86 28.40 3.02
CA ALA A 108 6.28 28.59 1.69
C ALA A 108 5.50 29.91 1.58
N SER A 109 5.99 30.81 0.73
CA SER A 109 5.44 32.16 0.54
C SER A 109 4.54 32.32 -0.69
N ASP A 110 4.43 31.29 -1.53
CA ASP A 110 3.62 31.29 -2.75
C ASP A 110 2.73 30.06 -2.86
N ASP A 111 1.62 30.21 -3.58
CA ASP A 111 0.54 29.21 -3.66
C ASP A 111 0.99 27.87 -4.27
N ASP A 112 1.95 27.89 -5.20
CA ASP A 112 2.44 26.68 -5.87
C ASP A 112 3.32 25.84 -4.92
N HIS A 113 4.25 26.48 -4.20
CA HIS A 113 5.07 25.79 -3.19
C HIS A 113 4.22 25.30 -2.01
N LEU A 114 3.22 26.10 -1.59
CA LEU A 114 2.28 25.70 -0.54
C LEU A 114 1.50 24.43 -0.95
N ALA A 115 1.00 24.39 -2.18
CA ALA A 115 0.27 23.23 -2.69
C ALA A 115 1.16 21.98 -2.81
N ALA A 116 2.41 22.14 -3.26
CA ALA A 116 3.37 21.02 -3.36
C ALA A 116 3.74 20.47 -1.97
N ALA A 117 4.12 21.35 -1.04
CA ALA A 117 4.51 20.95 0.31
C ALA A 117 3.34 20.35 1.10
N THR A 118 2.10 20.83 0.85
CA THR A 118 0.89 20.24 1.45
C THR A 118 0.71 18.79 1.04
N LYS A 119 0.89 18.48 -0.26
CA LYS A 119 0.79 17.10 -0.78
C LYS A 119 1.82 16.16 -0.17
N VAL A 120 3.06 16.61 -0.03
CA VAL A 120 4.14 15.83 0.59
C VAL A 120 3.80 15.53 2.05
N ARG A 121 3.36 16.55 2.78
CA ARG A 121 2.95 16.41 4.18
C ARG A 121 1.77 15.45 4.33
N ASP A 122 0.71 15.60 3.52
CA ASP A 122 -0.46 14.71 3.55
C ASP A 122 -0.07 13.25 3.28
N ARG A 123 0.76 13.01 2.26
CA ARG A 123 1.32 11.68 1.95
C ARG A 123 2.02 11.05 3.17
N LEU A 124 2.90 11.80 3.83
CA LEU A 124 3.69 11.29 4.96
C LEU A 124 2.82 11.04 6.19
N VAL A 125 1.84 11.91 6.45
CA VAL A 125 0.87 11.74 7.54
C VAL A 125 0.03 10.48 7.33
N GLU A 126 -0.45 10.21 6.12
CA GLU A 126 -1.21 9.00 5.84
C GLU A 126 -0.40 7.73 6.08
N ILE A 127 0.85 7.70 5.59
CA ILE A 127 1.75 6.56 5.77
C ILE A 127 2.02 6.32 7.26
N LEU A 128 2.41 7.37 7.99
CA LEU A 128 2.69 7.26 9.43
C LEU A 128 1.45 6.87 10.23
N GLY A 129 0.26 7.37 9.87
CA GLY A 129 -0.99 7.01 10.51
C GLY A 129 -1.35 5.52 10.34
N VAL A 130 -1.06 4.93 9.19
CA VAL A 130 -1.24 3.49 8.97
C VAL A 130 -0.23 2.67 9.77
N LEU A 131 1.02 3.12 9.86
CA LEU A 131 2.05 2.45 10.67
C LEU A 131 1.68 2.46 12.16
N ASP A 132 1.10 3.56 12.66
CA ASP A 132 0.66 3.68 14.05
C ASP A 132 -0.52 2.77 14.39
N LEU A 133 -1.39 2.46 13.43
CA LEU A 133 -2.50 1.51 13.61
C LEU A 133 -2.05 0.04 13.59
N ALA A 134 -0.85 -0.22 13.08
CA ALA A 134 -0.29 -1.56 12.91
C ALA A 134 0.72 -1.96 13.99
N ALA A 135 1.12 -1.02 14.86
CA ALA A 135 2.04 -1.21 15.98
C ALA A 135 1.30 -1.51 17.31
#